data_AF-A0AAX0V994-F1
#
_entry.id   AF-A0AAX0V994-F1
#
_cell.length_a   1.000
_cell.length_b   1.000
_cell.length_c   1.000
_cell.angle_alpha   90.00
_cell.angle_beta   90.00
_cell.angle_gamma   90.00
#
_symmetry.space_group_name_H-M   'P 1'
#
loop_
_entity.id
_entity.type
_entity.pdbx_description
1 polymer ?
#
loop_
_entity_poly.entity_id
_entity_poly.type
_entity_poly.pdbx_seq_one_letter_code
_entity_poly.pdbx_strand_id
1 'polypeptide(L)' 'MIIVVDLPGGMPCNVVLERYLTDERITILASLNLPMILELYLNLGQADYQMSQVIKTAICNTYDVKQQLSNQTEDDE' A
#
# COMPACT_ATOMS: atom_id res chain seq x y z
N MET A 1 12.63 -5.39 -7.00
CA MET A 1 11.40 -5.50 -7.83
C MET A 1 10.21 -5.47 -6.91
N ILE A 2 9.10 -4.85 -7.30
CA ILE A 2 7.89 -4.81 -6.48
C ILE A 2 6.80 -5.57 -7.22
N ILE A 3 6.16 -6.49 -6.50
CA ILE A 3 4.97 -7.20 -6.95
C ILE A 3 3.81 -6.72 -6.08
N VAL A 4 2.77 -6.19 -6.71
CA VAL A 4 1.54 -5.80 -6.03
C VAL A 4 0.46 -6.82 -6.35
N VAL A 5 -0.22 -7.33 -5.31
CA VAL A 5 -1.29 -8.33 -5.42
C VAL A 5 -2.59 -7.82 -4.81
N ASP A 6 -3.69 -8.38 -5.27
CA ASP A 6 -5.05 -8.00 -4.92
C ASP A 6 -5.38 -8.27 -3.45
N LEU A 7 -5.17 -9.49 -2.98
CA LEU A 7 -5.63 -9.93 -1.67
C LEU A 7 -4.63 -10.90 -1.00
N PRO A 8 -4.30 -10.70 0.28
CA PRO A 8 -3.54 -11.68 1.04
C PRO A 8 -4.29 -13.01 1.12
N GLY A 9 -3.60 -14.12 0.90
CA GLY A 9 -4.19 -15.46 0.85
C GLY A 9 -4.90 -15.80 -0.46
N GLY A 10 -5.03 -14.84 -1.39
CA GLY A 10 -5.47 -15.10 -2.76
C GLY A 10 -4.46 -15.92 -3.55
N MET A 11 -4.92 -16.62 -4.60
CA MET A 11 -4.03 -17.45 -5.44
C MET A 11 -2.82 -16.65 -6.00
N PRO A 12 -2.99 -15.43 -6.54
CA PRO A 12 -1.84 -14.63 -6.98
C PRO A 12 -0.83 -14.39 -5.86
N CYS A 13 -1.29 -14.01 -4.66
CA CYS A 13 -0.45 -13.78 -3.49
C CYS A 13 0.33 -15.03 -3.07
N ASN A 14 -0.34 -16.18 -2.98
CA ASN A 14 0.29 -17.43 -2.52
C ASN A 14 1.37 -17.90 -3.50
N VAL A 15 1.10 -17.80 -4.81
CA VAL A 15 2.06 -18.20 -5.85
C VAL A 15 3.31 -17.32 -5.86
N VAL A 16 3.17 -16.01 -5.69
CA VAL A 16 4.35 -15.12 -5.63
C VAL A 16 5.11 -15.28 -4.33
N LEU A 17 4.40 -15.51 -3.22
CA LEU A 17 5.03 -15.77 -1.93
C LEU A 17 5.85 -17.06 -1.97
N GLU A 18 5.29 -18.17 -2.46
CA GLU A 18 6.01 -19.46 -2.59
C GLU A 18 7.29 -19.33 -3.42
N ARG A 19 7.27 -18.53 -4.50
CA ARG A 19 8.42 -18.38 -5.39
C ARG A 19 9.50 -17.45 -4.85
N TYR A 20 9.13 -16.43 -4.09
CA TYR A 20 10.04 -15.32 -3.76
C TYR A 20 10.20 -15.09 -2.26
N LEU A 21 9.70 -15.97 -1.40
CA LEU A 21 9.76 -15.85 0.06
C LEU A 21 11.16 -15.50 0.60
N THR A 22 12.19 -16.09 0.01
CA THR A 22 13.58 -15.94 0.47
C THR A 22 14.39 -14.93 -0.35
N ASP A 23 13.80 -14.28 -1.36
CA ASP A 23 14.49 -13.29 -2.19
C ASP A 23 14.29 -11.88 -1.62
N GLU A 24 15.26 -11.40 -0.84
CA GLU A 24 15.23 -10.07 -0.21
C GLU A 24 15.17 -8.90 -1.21
N ARG A 25 15.44 -9.14 -2.51
CA ARG A 25 15.36 -8.11 -3.56
C ARG A 25 13.94 -7.90 -4.06
N ILE A 26 13.01 -8.77 -3.68
CA ILE A 26 11.62 -8.75 -4.09
C ILE A 26 10.76 -8.32 -2.91
N THR A 27 10.00 -7.25 -3.12
CA THR A 27 8.98 -6.81 -2.17
C THR A 27 7.61 -7.22 -2.72
N ILE A 28 6.83 -7.91 -1.89
CA ILE A 28 5.46 -8.31 -2.20
C ILE A 28 4.53 -7.44 -1.35
N LEU A 29 3.65 -6.68 -2.00
CA LEU A 29 2.64 -5.84 -1.35
C LEU A 29 1.25 -6.40 -1.68
N ALA A 30 0.41 -6.60 -0.66
CA ALA A 30 -0.95 -7.11 -0.83
C ALA A 30 -1.99 -6.03 -0.52
N SER A 31 -3.26 -6.32 -0.84
CA SER A 31 -4.39 -5.40 -0.65
C SER A 31 -4.24 -4.13 -1.49
N LEU A 32 -4.05 -4.31 -2.80
CA LEU A 32 -3.86 -3.20 -3.73
C LEU A 32 -5.00 -2.18 -3.61
N ASN A 33 -4.63 -0.90 -3.57
CA ASN A 33 -5.56 0.21 -3.69
C ASN A 33 -4.96 1.31 -4.58
N LEU A 34 -5.81 2.21 -5.07
CA LEU A 34 -5.36 3.26 -5.99
C LEU A 34 -4.27 4.18 -5.40
N PRO A 35 -4.37 4.67 -4.14
CA PRO A 35 -3.32 5.46 -3.52
C PRO A 35 -1.96 4.77 -3.49
N MET A 36 -1.92 3.47 -3.18
CA MET A 36 -0.69 2.66 -3.19
C MET A 36 -0.03 2.65 -4.57
N ILE A 37 -0.81 2.44 -5.63
CA ILE A 37 -0.30 2.37 -7.01
C ILE A 37 0.22 3.74 -7.46
N LEU A 38 -0.48 4.83 -7.14
CA LEU A 38 -0.04 6.18 -7.47
C LEU A 38 1.25 6.57 -6.75
N GLU A 39 1.35 6.26 -5.46
CA GLU A 39 2.53 6.49 -4.63
C GLU A 39 3.76 5.76 -5.21
N LEU A 40 3.60 4.48 -5.59
CA LEU A 40 4.65 3.73 -6.29
C LEU A 40 5.01 4.35 -7.65
N TYR A 41 4.01 4.67 -8.48
CA TYR A 41 4.26 5.19 -9.82
C TYR A 41 5.03 6.51 -9.82
N LEU A 42 4.72 7.39 -8.86
CA LEU A 42 5.31 8.73 -8.78
C LEU A 42 6.68 8.74 -8.09
N ASN A 43 6.89 7.89 -7.09
CA ASN A 43 8.03 8.03 -6.16
C ASN A 43 9.06 6.91 -6.23
N LEU A 44 8.77 5.76 -6.85
CA LEU A 44 9.65 4.58 -6.84
C LEU A 44 11.06 4.81 -7.42
N GLY A 45 11.24 5.85 -8.25
CA GLY A 45 12.54 6.23 -8.83
C GLY A 45 13.33 7.28 -8.04
N GLN A 46 12.79 7.80 -6.93
CA GLN A 46 13.45 8.86 -6.15
C GLN A 46 14.53 8.27 -5.23
N ALA A 47 15.67 8.97 -5.10
CA ALA A 47 16.85 8.45 -4.41
C ALA A 47 16.60 8.08 -2.93
N ASP A 48 15.77 8.86 -2.23
CA ASP A 48 15.51 8.70 -0.79
C ASP A 48 14.19 7.99 -0.48
N TYR A 49 13.56 7.39 -1.50
CA TYR A 49 12.22 6.82 -1.34
C TYR A 49 12.22 5.58 -0.45
N GLN A 50 11.36 5.60 0.57
CA GLN A 50 11.21 4.49 1.53
C GLN A 50 9.93 3.70 1.24
N MET A 51 10.05 2.37 1.17
CA MET A 51 8.91 1.48 0.92
C MET A 51 7.80 1.61 1.97
N SER A 52 8.15 1.97 3.21
CA SER A 52 7.20 2.22 4.29
C SER A 52 6.20 3.34 3.95
N GLN A 53 6.59 4.29 3.09
CA GLN A 53 5.72 5.37 2.64
C GLN A 53 4.56 4.84 1.78
N VAL A 54 4.79 3.82 0.93
CA VAL A 54 3.74 3.15 0.14
C VAL A 54 2.64 2.61 1.04
N ILE A 55 3.02 1.87 2.07
CA ILE A 55 2.10 1.25 3.02
C ILE A 55 1.34 2.32 3.80
N LYS A 56 2.05 3.36 4.25
CA LYS A 56 1.43 4.49 4.96
C LYS A 56 0.40 5.19 4.08
N THR A 57 0.74 5.55 2.84
CA THR A 57 -0.19 6.18 1.90
C THR A 57 -1.40 5.29 1.65
N ALA A 58 -1.19 3.98 1.46
CA ALA A 58 -2.29 3.04 1.25
C ALA A 58 -3.28 3.02 2.43
N ILE A 59 -2.78 2.88 3.66
CA ILE A 59 -3.60 2.80 4.88
C ILE A 59 -4.28 4.13 5.17
N CYS A 60 -3.53 5.23 5.17
CA CYS A 60 -4.06 6.57 5.48
C CYS A 60 -5.08 7.08 4.46
N ASN A 61 -5.15 6.49 3.26
CA ASN A 61 -6.13 6.83 2.23
C ASN A 61 -7.23 5.76 2.06
N THR A 62 -7.34 4.83 3.00
CA THR A 62 -8.44 3.87 3.07
C THR A 62 -9.28 4.17 4.30
N TYR A 63 -10.30 5.01 4.14
CA TYR A 63 -11.15 5.46 5.24
C TYR A 63 -12.56 5.82 4.76
N ASP A 64 -13.51 5.89 5.70
CA ASP A 64 -14.84 6.45 5.44
C ASP A 64 -14.77 7.97 5.47
N VAL A 65 -14.93 8.59 4.30
CA VAL A 65 -14.87 10.04 4.12
C VAL A 65 -15.91 10.78 4.95
N LYS A 66 -17.11 10.20 5.16
CA LYS A 66 -18.17 10.84 5.96
C LYS A 66 -17.80 10.92 7.43
N GLN A 67 -17.27 9.81 7.98
CA GLN A 67 -16.81 9.77 9.37
C GLN A 67 -15.61 10.69 9.61
N GLN A 68 -14.71 10.79 8.62
CA GLN A 68 -13.57 11.69 8.75
C GLN A 68 -13.98 13.17 8.76
N LEU A 69 -14.98 13.54 7.95
CA LEU A 69 -15.53 14.90 7.93
C LEU A 69 -16.25 15.26 9.24
N SER A 70 -17.02 14.33 9.82
CA SER A 70 -17.69 14.59 11.10
C SER A 70 -16.71 14.86 12.23
N ASN A 71 -15.65 14.06 12.35
CA ASN A 71 -14.66 14.21 13.41
C ASN A 71 -13.88 15.53 13.29
N GLN A 72 -13.60 16.00 12.07
CA GLN A 72 -12.96 17.30 11.85
C GLN A 72 -13.85 18.48 12.26
N THR A 73 -15.18 18.31 12.19
CA THR A 73 -16.12 19.36 12.57
C THR A 73 -16.30 19.44 14.09
N GLU A 74 -16.11 18.32 14.81
CA GLU A 74 -16.18 18.25 16.27
C GLU A 74 -14.90 18.75 16.97
N ASP A 75 -13.73 18.63 16.33
CA ASP A 75 -12.45 19.13 16.87
C ASP A 75 -12.26 20.66 16.69
N ASP A 76 -13.08 21.30 15.84
CA ASP A 76 -13.06 22.75 15.55
C ASP A 76 -14.06 23.57 16.40
N GLU A 77 -14.79 22.93 17.34
CA GLU A 77 -15.66 23.57 18.38
C GLU A 77 -15.00 23.57 19.78
#